data_AF-A0A971I8F4-F1
#
_entry.id   AF-A0A971I8F4-F1
#
_cell.length_a   1.000
_cell.length_b   1.000
_cell.length_c   1.000
_cell.angle_alpha   90.00
_cell.angle_beta   90.00
_cell.angle_gamma   90.00
#
_symmetry.space_group_name_H-M   'P 1'
#
loop_
_entity.id
_entity.type
_entity.pdbx_description
1 polymer ?
#
loop_
_entity_poly.entity_id
_entity_poly.type
_entity_poly.pdbx_seq_one_letter_code
_entity_poly.pdbx_strand_id
1 'polypeptide(L)'
;MVYSNEPIRYYKNRKGKPDPVIRWLELSSILVWIIYMFNIVAILAAKPVEEGLFDRFFNVPVRGWWDLQLLSRSLIISIIQFVISVVSIFLNTKRIKRRYDIRYISHYISIPVSLLTAIIVGLVLMNWTS
;
A
#
# COMPACT_ATOMS: atom_id res chain seq x y z
N MET A 1 -27.73 -20.88 -48.76
CA MET A 1 -27.25 -20.10 -47.59
C MET A 1 -27.45 -18.63 -47.91
N VAL A 2 -28.40 -17.97 -47.26
CA VAL A 2 -28.64 -16.53 -47.42
C VAL A 2 -27.77 -15.80 -46.41
N TYR A 3 -26.82 -15.00 -46.88
CA TYR A 3 -26.02 -14.13 -46.01
C TYR A 3 -26.93 -13.04 -45.46
N SER A 4 -27.09 -12.98 -44.13
CA SER A 4 -27.74 -11.85 -43.47
C SER A 4 -26.85 -10.62 -43.64
N ASN A 5 -27.35 -9.68 -44.44
CA ASN A 5 -26.78 -8.39 -44.77
C ASN A 5 -27.27 -7.29 -43.80
N GLU A 6 -27.66 -7.69 -42.59
CA GLU A 6 -27.88 -6.73 -41.52
C GLU A 6 -26.56 -6.00 -41.23
N PRO A 7 -26.55 -4.65 -41.23
CA PRO A 7 -25.35 -3.91 -40.89
C PRO A 7 -24.94 -4.29 -39.47
N ILE A 8 -23.65 -4.60 -39.29
CA ILE A 8 -23.07 -4.89 -37.98
C ILE A 8 -23.43 -3.71 -37.07
N ARG A 9 -24.42 -3.92 -36.19
CA ARG A 9 -24.81 -2.92 -35.20
C ARG A 9 -23.67 -2.85 -34.21
N TYR A 10 -22.71 -1.96 -34.46
CA TYR A 10 -21.78 -1.49 -33.45
C TYR A 10 -22.64 -0.88 -32.35
N TYR A 11 -22.92 -1.67 -31.30
CA TYR A 11 -23.42 -1.12 -30.05
C TYR A 11 -22.34 -0.15 -29.59
N LYS A 12 -22.53 1.14 -29.91
CA LYS A 12 -21.71 2.23 -29.41
C LYS A 12 -21.66 2.03 -27.91
N ASN A 13 -20.49 1.61 -27.42
CA ASN A 13 -20.30 1.22 -26.03
C ASN A 13 -20.68 2.44 -25.18
N ARG A 14 -21.90 2.47 -24.63
CA ARG A 14 -22.52 3.64 -23.97
C ARG A 14 -21.92 3.92 -22.58
N LYS A 15 -20.65 3.58 -22.34
CA LYS A 15 -19.96 3.82 -21.07
C LYS A 15 -18.74 4.72 -21.28
N GLY A 16 -18.99 5.91 -21.82
CA GLY A 16 -18.00 6.97 -21.96
C GLY A 16 -17.85 7.86 -20.71
N LYS A 17 -18.41 7.47 -19.56
CA LYS A 17 -18.16 8.20 -18.30
C LYS A 17 -17.02 7.50 -17.55
N PRO A 18 -15.93 8.21 -17.23
CA PRO A 18 -14.91 7.67 -16.34
C PRO A 18 -15.57 7.46 -14.98
N ASP A 19 -15.80 6.20 -14.63
CA ASP A 19 -16.37 5.86 -13.33
C ASP A 19 -15.39 6.33 -12.25
N PRO A 20 -15.79 7.21 -11.32
CA PRO A 20 -14.90 7.74 -10.27
C PRO A 20 -14.23 6.63 -9.45
N VAL A 21 -14.91 5.48 -9.33
CA VAL A 21 -14.37 4.29 -8.65
C VAL A 21 -13.20 3.66 -9.40
N ILE A 22 -13.21 3.64 -10.74
CA ILE A 22 -12.07 3.13 -11.52
C ILE A 22 -10.86 4.04 -11.33
N ARG A 23 -11.06 5.36 -11.42
CA ARG A 23 -10.01 6.35 -11.16
C ARG A 23 -9.48 6.23 -9.72
N TRP A 24 -10.35 6.01 -8.75
CA TRP A 24 -9.94 5.75 -7.36
C TRP A 24 -9.09 4.49 -7.23
N LEU A 25 -9.48 3.39 -7.86
CA LEU A 25 -8.74 2.13 -7.79
C LEU A 25 -7.35 2.27 -8.41
N GLU A 26 -7.24 2.96 -9.54
CA GLU A 26 -5.98 3.25 -10.21
C GLU A 26 -5.08 4.16 -9.36
N LEU A 27 -5.60 5.30 -8.90
CA LEU A 27 -4.85 6.24 -8.05
C LEU A 27 -4.45 5.61 -6.72
N SER A 28 -5.36 4.89 -6.06
CA SER A 28 -5.07 4.22 -4.79
C SER A 28 -4.04 3.10 -4.94
N SER A 29 -3.99 2.42 -6.09
CA SER A 29 -2.95 1.42 -6.37
C SER A 29 -1.56 2.04 -6.34
N ILE A 30 -1.38 3.17 -7.04
CA ILE A 30 -0.10 3.91 -7.06
C ILE A 30 0.21 4.48 -5.67
N LEU A 31 -0.79 5.10 -5.04
CA LEU A 31 -0.65 5.77 -3.75
C LEU A 31 -0.25 4.80 -2.64
N VAL A 32 -0.77 3.57 -2.63
CA VAL A 32 -0.40 2.56 -1.63
C VAL A 32 1.08 2.17 -1.73
N TRP A 33 1.64 2.09 -2.95
CA TRP A 33 3.08 1.86 -3.12
C TRP A 33 3.94 3.03 -2.67
N ILE A 34 3.49 4.27 -2.93
CA ILE A 34 4.18 5.47 -2.45
C ILE A 34 4.20 5.51 -0.92
N ILE A 35 3.04 5.24 -0.29
CA ILE A 35 2.93 5.17 1.18
C ILE A 35 3.86 4.09 1.73
N TYR A 36 3.88 2.91 1.11
CA TYR A 36 4.74 1.82 1.52
C TYR A 36 6.23 2.21 1.47
N MET A 37 6.69 2.84 0.39
CA MET A 37 8.07 3.32 0.26
C MET A 37 8.42 4.34 1.34
N PHE A 38 7.54 5.31 1.60
CA PHE A 38 7.76 6.30 2.65
C PHE A 38 7.83 5.66 4.05
N ASN A 39 7.00 4.63 4.28
CA ASN A 39 7.00 3.89 5.53
C ASN A 39 8.32 3.12 5.76
N ILE A 40 8.88 2.50 4.72
CA ILE A 40 10.21 1.86 4.79
C ILE A 40 11.27 2.88 5.19
N VAL A 41 11.27 4.06 4.55
CA VAL A 41 12.25 5.11 4.86
C VAL A 41 12.13 5.56 6.32
N ALA A 42 10.90 5.72 6.83
CA ALA A 42 10.67 6.06 8.23
C ALA A 42 11.22 4.98 9.19
N ILE A 43 11.00 3.70 8.90
CA ILE A 43 11.52 2.58 9.71
C ILE A 43 13.05 2.54 9.69
N LEU A 44 13.66 2.71 8.51
CA LEU A 44 15.11 2.73 8.37
C LEU A 44 15.75 3.91 9.11
N ALA A 45 15.13 5.08 9.06
CA ALA A 45 15.58 6.26 9.82
C ALA A 45 15.39 6.08 11.34
N ALA A 46 14.39 5.29 11.75
CA ALA A 46 14.15 5.00 13.15
C ALA A 46 15.09 3.94 13.73
N LYS A 47 15.66 3.08 12.88
CA LYS A 47 16.54 1.99 13.30
C LYS A 47 17.74 2.53 14.11
N PRO A 48 18.20 1.82 15.17
CA PRO A 48 19.49 2.11 15.79
C PRO A 48 20.61 1.97 14.75
N VAL A 49 21.63 2.80 14.90
CA VAL A 49 22.80 2.75 14.04
C VAL A 49 23.69 1.62 14.55
N GLU A 50 23.90 0.62 13.70
CA GLU A 50 24.85 -0.46 13.97
C GLU A 50 26.26 0.13 13.95
N GLU A 51 27.11 -0.19 14.93
CA GLU A 51 28.51 0.22 14.91
C GLU A 51 29.22 -0.35 13.67
N GLY A 52 29.66 0.54 12.78
CA GLY A 52 30.54 0.16 11.69
C GLY A 52 31.95 -0.19 12.19
N LEU A 53 32.76 -0.80 11.31
CA LEU A 53 34.17 -1.04 11.59
C LEU A 53 34.91 0.27 11.88
N PHE A 54 34.61 1.34 11.13
CA PHE A 54 35.21 2.66 11.32
C PHE A 54 34.77 3.33 12.63
N ASP A 55 33.49 3.21 13.00
CA ASP A 55 32.99 3.78 14.26
C ASP A 55 33.71 3.17 15.47
N ARG A 56 34.03 1.87 15.39
CA ARG A 56 34.87 1.19 16.41
C ARG A 56 36.33 1.64 16.39
N PHE A 57 36.94 1.81 15.23
CA PHE A 57 38.32 2.29 15.13
C PHE A 57 38.49 3.73 15.64
N PHE A 58 37.51 4.59 15.40
CA PHE A 58 37.54 6.00 15.79
C PHE A 58 36.78 6.30 17.09
N ASN A 59 36.26 5.27 17.75
CA ASN A 59 35.49 5.35 19.00
C ASN A 59 34.36 6.38 18.94
N VAL A 60 33.64 6.41 17.82
CA VAL A 60 32.54 7.36 17.56
C VAL A 60 31.28 6.85 18.28
N PRO A 61 30.66 7.62 19.19
CA PRO A 61 29.46 7.19 19.87
C PRO A 61 28.28 7.15 18.89
N VAL A 62 27.70 5.96 18.71
CA VAL A 62 26.51 5.74 17.87
C VAL A 62 25.24 5.58 18.70
N ARG A 63 24.10 5.90 18.10
CA ARG A 63 22.78 5.76 18.74
C ARG A 63 22.35 4.29 18.79
N GLY A 64 22.35 3.71 19.98
CA GLY A 64 21.91 2.32 20.23
C GLY A 64 20.41 2.12 20.46
N TRP A 65 19.59 3.17 20.40
CA TRP A 65 18.14 3.10 20.62
C TRP A 65 17.33 3.43 19.37
N TRP A 66 16.09 2.94 19.33
CA TRP A 66 15.11 3.27 18.30
C TRP A 66 14.54 4.66 18.50
N ASP A 67 14.30 5.37 17.39
CA ASP A 67 13.52 6.60 17.42
C ASP A 67 12.02 6.28 17.53
N LEU A 68 11.49 6.34 18.75
CA LEU A 68 10.09 6.01 19.05
C LEU A 68 9.10 6.96 18.37
N GLN A 69 9.50 8.21 18.08
CA GLN A 69 8.64 9.15 17.39
C GLN A 69 8.48 8.78 15.91
N LEU A 70 9.57 8.36 15.26
CA LEU A 70 9.51 7.86 13.89
C LEU A 70 8.78 6.51 13.82
N LEU A 71 8.99 5.61 14.80
CA LEU A 71 8.28 4.32 14.86
C LEU A 71 6.77 4.50 15.03
N SER A 72 6.35 5.38 15.93
CA SER A 72 4.90 5.65 16.13
C SER A 72 4.26 6.26 14.89
N ARG A 73 4.96 7.15 14.18
CA ARG A 73 4.50 7.66 12.86
C ARG A 73 4.40 6.55 11.82
N SER A 74 5.40 5.67 11.75
CA SER A 74 5.38 4.50 10.87
C SER A 74 4.18 3.58 11.15
N LEU A 75 3.85 3.36 12.42
CA LEU A 75 2.67 2.58 12.81
C LEU A 75 1.37 3.20 12.29
N ILE A 76 1.21 4.52 12.46
CA ILE A 76 0.03 5.26 11.94
C ILE A 76 -0.05 5.15 10.42
N ILE A 77 1.08 5.28 9.72
CA ILE A 77 1.16 5.14 8.27
C ILE A 77 0.72 3.75 7.83
N SER A 78 1.18 2.68 8.50
CA SER A 78 0.76 1.30 8.22
C SER A 78 -0.76 1.11 8.39
N ILE A 79 -1.35 1.68 9.44
CA ILE A 79 -2.80 1.61 9.69
C ILE A 79 -3.57 2.33 8.57
N ILE A 80 -3.13 3.52 8.16
CA ILE A 80 -3.75 4.27 7.06
C ILE A 80 -3.67 3.46 5.75
N GLN A 81 -2.51 2.87 5.46
CA GLN A 81 -2.32 2.01 4.28
C GLN A 81 -3.25 0.80 4.28
N PHE A 82 -3.44 0.18 5.46
CA PHE A 82 -4.37 -0.94 5.63
C PHE A 82 -5.81 -0.50 5.33
N VAL A 83 -6.26 0.62 5.91
CA VAL A 83 -7.62 1.16 5.68
C VAL A 83 -7.85 1.46 4.20
N ILE A 84 -6.92 2.12 3.52
CA ILE A 84 -7.02 2.41 2.08
C ILE A 84 -7.16 1.11 1.28
N SER A 85 -6.36 0.10 1.60
CA SER A 85 -6.38 -1.19 0.92
C SER A 85 -7.71 -1.92 1.12
N VAL A 86 -8.26 -1.93 2.34
CA VAL A 86 -9.57 -2.52 2.66
C VAL A 86 -10.70 -1.80 1.92
N VAL A 87 -10.71 -0.47 1.92
CA VAL A 87 -11.72 0.34 1.21
C VAL A 87 -11.65 0.06 -0.29
N SER A 88 -10.45 0.01 -0.88
CA SER A 88 -10.29 -0.29 -2.30
C SER A 88 -10.73 -1.70 -2.68
N ILE A 89 -10.44 -2.73 -1.87
CA ILE A 89 -10.97 -4.08 -2.11
C ILE A 89 -12.49 -4.11 -1.96
N PHE A 90 -13.07 -3.44 -0.96
CA PHE A 90 -14.51 -3.39 -0.78
C PHE A 90 -15.22 -2.77 -1.99
N LEU A 91 -14.68 -1.66 -2.51
CA LEU A 91 -15.17 -1.03 -3.74
C LEU A 91 -15.00 -1.94 -4.96
N ASN A 92 -13.88 -2.67 -5.06
CA ASN A 92 -13.63 -3.62 -6.14
C ASN A 92 -14.62 -4.81 -6.09
N THR A 93 -14.85 -5.41 -4.93
CA THR A 93 -15.79 -6.52 -4.74
C THR A 93 -17.23 -6.12 -5.06
N LYS A 94 -17.65 -4.89 -4.72
CA LYS A 94 -19.00 -4.40 -5.11
C LYS A 94 -19.18 -4.28 -6.63
N ARG A 95 -18.10 -4.13 -7.40
CA ARG A 95 -18.15 -3.99 -8.87
C ARG A 95 -18.02 -5.32 -9.63
N ILE A 96 -17.52 -6.38 -8.99
CA ILE A 96 -17.35 -7.73 -9.57
C ILE A 96 -18.61 -8.30 -10.24
N LYS A 97 -19.81 -7.78 -9.94
CA LYS A 97 -21.05 -8.15 -10.66
C LYS A 97 -21.04 -7.80 -12.17
N ARG A 98 -20.05 -7.06 -12.69
CA ARG A 98 -19.93 -6.69 -14.11
C ARG A 98 -18.86 -7.56 -14.81
N ARG A 99 -19.26 -8.26 -15.88
CA ARG A 99 -18.52 -9.33 -16.59
C ARG A 99 -17.11 -8.99 -17.13
N TYR A 100 -16.67 -7.73 -17.09
CA TYR A 100 -15.43 -7.25 -17.74
C TYR A 100 -14.61 -6.29 -16.87
N ASP A 101 -14.74 -6.31 -15.53
CA ASP A 101 -14.01 -5.37 -14.66
C ASP A 101 -12.59 -5.87 -14.33
N ILE A 102 -11.61 -4.95 -14.35
CA ILE A 102 -10.18 -5.23 -14.16
C ILE A 102 -9.88 -5.40 -12.66
N ARG A 103 -9.11 -6.42 -12.29
CA ARG A 103 -8.70 -6.67 -10.91
C ARG A 103 -7.38 -5.98 -10.60
N TYR A 104 -7.40 -5.03 -9.66
CA TYR A 104 -6.18 -4.44 -9.11
C TYR A 104 -5.62 -5.36 -8.01
N ILE A 105 -4.61 -6.17 -8.37
CA ILE A 105 -3.97 -7.14 -7.47
C ILE A 105 -3.20 -6.43 -6.35
N SER A 106 -2.74 -5.20 -6.58
CA SER A 106 -1.92 -4.42 -5.64
C SER A 106 -2.55 -4.33 -4.24
N HIS A 107 -3.84 -4.02 -4.13
CA HIS A 107 -4.52 -3.90 -2.83
C HIS A 107 -4.56 -5.22 -2.05
N TYR A 108 -4.63 -6.37 -2.73
CA TYR A 108 -4.60 -7.69 -2.08
C TYR A 108 -3.23 -8.00 -1.48
N ILE A 109 -2.14 -7.53 -2.11
CA ILE A 109 -0.78 -7.67 -1.57
C ILE A 109 -0.54 -6.66 -0.44
N SER A 110 -1.09 -5.46 -0.56
CA SER A 110 -0.86 -4.39 0.40
C SER A 110 -1.51 -4.64 1.77
N ILE A 111 -2.59 -5.42 1.86
CA ILE A 111 -3.21 -5.81 3.14
C ILE A 111 -2.23 -6.60 4.04
N PRO A 112 -1.73 -7.78 3.62
CA PRO A 112 -0.83 -8.56 4.49
C PRO A 112 0.46 -7.79 4.78
N VAL A 113 0.99 -7.02 3.82
CA VAL A 113 2.20 -6.20 4.02
C VAL A 113 1.97 -5.12 5.07
N SER A 114 0.89 -4.34 4.97
CA SER A 114 0.58 -3.28 5.95
C SER A 114 0.26 -3.84 7.34
N LEU A 115 -0.40 -4.99 7.41
CA LEU A 115 -0.73 -5.64 8.67
C LEU A 115 0.52 -6.23 9.35
N LEU A 116 1.39 -6.93 8.62
CA LEU A 116 2.64 -7.45 9.15
C LEU A 116 3.57 -6.33 9.63
N THR A 117 3.72 -5.26 8.83
CA THR A 117 4.52 -4.10 9.24
C THR A 117 3.96 -3.43 10.49
N ALA A 118 2.64 -3.25 10.60
CA ALA A 118 2.02 -2.71 11.81
C ALA A 118 2.27 -3.58 13.04
N ILE A 119 2.17 -4.91 12.92
CA ILE A 119 2.44 -5.83 14.03
C ILE A 119 3.90 -5.75 14.45
N ILE A 120 4.84 -5.83 13.50
CA ILE A 120 6.28 -5.78 13.80
C ILE A 120 6.63 -4.46 14.50
N VAL A 121 6.22 -3.32 13.92
CA VAL A 121 6.48 -2.00 14.49
C VAL A 121 5.82 -1.85 15.86
N GLY A 122 4.60 -2.35 16.03
CA GLY A 122 3.89 -2.35 17.31
C GLY A 122 4.62 -3.14 18.40
N LEU A 123 5.13 -4.33 18.07
CA LEU A 123 5.93 -5.14 19.00
C LEU A 123 7.24 -4.44 19.39
N VAL A 124 7.93 -3.83 18.42
CA VAL A 124 9.15 -3.05 18.72
C VAL A 124 8.82 -1.86 19.62
N LEU A 125 7.74 -1.12 19.35
CA LEU A 125 7.29 -0.03 20.22
C LEU A 125 7.04 -0.52 21.64
N MET A 126 6.24 -1.57 21.82
CA MET A 126 5.91 -2.12 23.14
C MET A 126 7.14 -2.54 23.94
N ASN A 127 8.13 -3.16 23.27
CA ASN A 127 9.36 -3.60 23.91
C ASN A 127 10.25 -2.44 24.41
N TRP A 128 10.22 -1.30 23.72
CA TRP A 128 11.04 -0.13 24.07
C TRP A 128 10.32 0.90 24.94
N THR A 129 9.00 0.77 25.12
CA THR A 129 8.20 1.60 26.04
C THR A 129 7.97 0.98 27.41
N SER A 130 8.26 -0.31 27.57
CA SER A 130 8.13 -1.07 28.84
C SER A 130 9.42 -0.99 29.65
#